data_AF-A0A8T1N6X2-F1
#
_entry.id   AF-A0A8T1N6X2-F1
#
_cell.length_a   1.000
_cell.length_b   1.000
_cell.length_c   1.000
_cell.angle_alpha   90.00
_cell.angle_beta   90.00
_cell.angle_gamma   90.00
#
_symmetry.space_group_name_H-M   'P 1'
#
loop_
_entity.id
_entity.type
_entity.pdbx_description
1 polymer ?
#
loop_
_entity_poly.entity_id
_entity_poly.type
_entity_poly.pdbx_seq_one_letter_code
_entity_poly.pdbx_strand_id
1 'polypeptide(L)'
;MASSASPDPVKAGYWFFGHDLNRKVAEIPSELFTHLYACFAEVDDDGRLIIPEPYSELFRDFTKTVRVRNPSVKTLLSIGGEGPNISSAIASVARDDKLRNAFINRSIQLAREYNYDGLDLCWLYPSKADQEEQLASLLNEWRSALDLDFTKTKKPANKLLLTAAVFHHPGIPGKDGNITFNYPIPAINKNLDWINVLAIDFYTPSPSNSSRETGPVHAWRNPKEPNRCGSDGIRNWINGIGPNPVKIDAQKLVLGLPFYGYQWTLVNHDDHGFFAAADPENAAAAARLEFRIIQAKHINRNSGRLVNDHDEYGASYWHHEASWIGFEDEHSIAAKVKEAFRGNNLGGYFAWHLAADDDNWTLSNAASNARDNAMNNPNLTLMDKASGEGDDPNTSSSSSSTTSSTSSTTTTSTTTTTTTTTTTTTSDTTTTASVNICNIL
;
A
#
# COMPACT_ATOMS: atom_id res chain seq x y z
N MET A 1 39.99 0.90 -7.55
CA MET A 1 38.58 0.56 -7.78
C MET A 1 37.79 1.17 -6.63
N ALA A 2 37.00 2.20 -6.88
CA ALA A 2 36.09 2.71 -5.87
C ALA A 2 34.98 1.65 -5.68
N SER A 3 34.89 1.08 -4.48
CA SER A 3 33.73 0.30 -4.07
C SER A 3 32.51 1.22 -4.24
N SER A 4 31.67 0.94 -5.24
CA SER A 4 30.38 1.59 -5.34
C SER A 4 29.54 1.07 -4.19
N ALA A 5 29.46 1.84 -3.10
CA ALA A 5 28.49 1.59 -2.07
C ALA A 5 27.11 1.48 -2.72
N SER A 6 26.36 0.43 -2.41
CA SER A 6 24.95 0.35 -2.79
C SER A 6 24.26 1.63 -2.31
N PRO A 7 23.41 2.28 -3.14
CA PRO A 7 22.67 3.45 -2.67
C PRO A 7 21.91 3.11 -1.39
N ASP A 8 21.84 4.07 -0.46
CA ASP A 8 21.12 3.89 0.79
C ASP A 8 19.66 3.47 0.52
N PRO A 9 19.17 2.42 1.21
CA PRO A 9 17.78 1.98 1.09
C PRO A 9 16.76 3.11 1.21
N VAL A 10 15.69 3.01 0.42
CA VAL A 10 14.57 3.95 0.46
C VAL A 10 13.77 3.74 1.75
N LYS A 11 13.68 4.79 2.58
CA LYS A 11 12.75 4.91 3.70
C LYS A 11 11.83 6.06 3.36
N ALA A 12 10.61 5.78 2.93
CA ALA A 12 9.74 6.82 2.39
C ALA A 12 8.39 6.93 3.10
N GLY A 13 7.66 8.00 2.80
CA GLY A 13 6.30 8.17 3.27
C GLY A 13 5.51 9.12 2.39
N TYR A 14 4.25 8.77 2.15
CA TYR A 14 3.31 9.61 1.43
C TYR A 14 2.64 10.60 2.39
N TRP A 15 2.53 11.87 1.99
CA TRP A 15 1.82 12.89 2.75
C TRP A 15 0.62 13.41 1.95
N PHE A 16 -0.59 13.05 2.40
CA PHE A 16 -1.84 13.43 1.74
C PHE A 16 -2.31 14.77 2.30
N PHE A 17 -2.28 15.82 1.49
CA PHE A 17 -2.78 17.13 1.93
C PHE A 17 -4.27 17.08 2.20
N GLY A 18 -4.70 17.71 3.29
CA GLY A 18 -6.12 17.78 3.67
C GLY A 18 -6.70 16.51 4.28
N HIS A 19 -5.98 15.38 4.26
CA HIS A 19 -6.47 14.13 4.85
C HIS A 19 -6.70 14.25 6.37
N ASP A 20 -5.81 14.96 7.06
CA ASP A 20 -6.00 15.34 8.45
C ASP A 20 -5.78 16.84 8.61
N LEU A 21 -6.87 17.58 8.80
CA LEU A 21 -6.85 19.04 8.92
C LEU A 21 -6.14 19.53 10.19
N ASN A 22 -5.91 18.67 11.17
CA ASN A 22 -5.21 19.03 12.40
C ASN A 22 -3.71 18.77 12.32
N ARG A 23 -3.23 18.02 11.32
CA ARG A 23 -1.79 17.74 11.16
C ARG A 23 -1.15 18.64 10.12
N LYS A 24 0.06 19.08 10.42
CA LYS A 24 0.83 19.98 9.57
C LYS A 24 2.04 19.29 8.98
N VAL A 25 2.44 19.68 7.77
CA VAL A 25 3.67 19.20 7.12
C VAL A 25 4.90 19.40 8.02
N ALA A 26 4.95 20.49 8.79
CA ALA A 26 6.05 20.79 9.70
C ALA A 26 6.21 19.79 10.85
N GLU A 27 5.17 19.00 11.16
CA GLU A 27 5.19 18.01 12.23
C GLU A 27 5.80 16.67 11.77
N ILE A 28 5.94 16.46 10.46
CA ILE A 28 6.54 15.23 9.91
C ILE A 28 7.94 15.03 10.49
N PRO A 29 8.26 13.86 11.08
CA PRO A 29 9.59 13.52 11.57
C PRO A 29 10.47 13.12 10.40
N SER A 30 10.78 14.09 9.55
CA SER A 30 11.50 13.90 8.28
C SER A 30 12.86 13.21 8.43
N GLU A 31 13.46 13.22 9.63
CA GLU A 31 14.69 12.52 9.98
C GLU A 31 14.56 10.99 9.93
N LEU A 32 13.34 10.45 10.02
CA LEU A 32 13.08 9.01 9.87
C LEU A 32 13.14 8.56 8.39
N PHE A 33 13.06 9.51 7.46
CA PHE A 33 12.85 9.24 6.03
C PHE A 33 14.01 9.73 5.17
N THR A 34 14.27 9.00 4.09
CA THR A 34 15.16 9.43 3.00
C THR A 34 14.37 10.14 1.90
N HIS A 35 13.10 9.77 1.71
CA HIS A 35 12.22 10.33 0.68
C HIS A 35 10.82 10.64 1.22
N LEU A 36 10.19 11.72 0.76
CA LEU A 36 8.81 12.06 1.09
C LEU A 36 8.02 12.42 -0.18
N TYR A 37 6.79 11.92 -0.29
CA TYR A 37 5.91 12.21 -1.41
C TYR A 37 4.87 13.25 -1.01
N ALA A 38 4.79 14.34 -1.77
CA ALA A 38 3.75 15.35 -1.64
C ALA A 38 2.55 14.96 -2.51
N CYS A 39 1.39 14.70 -1.90
CA CYS A 39 0.29 13.98 -2.53
C CYS A 39 -1.05 14.73 -2.42
N PHE A 40 -1.88 14.79 -3.47
CA PHE A 40 -1.57 14.47 -4.87
C PHE A 40 -1.76 15.69 -5.76
N ALA A 41 -0.85 15.87 -6.71
CA ALA A 41 -1.16 16.65 -7.89
C ALA A 41 -2.11 15.84 -8.78
N GLU A 42 -3.02 16.51 -9.47
CA GLU A 42 -4.11 15.86 -10.20
C GLU A 42 -3.97 16.05 -11.70
N VAL A 43 -4.66 15.21 -12.46
CA VAL A 43 -4.83 15.38 -13.91
C VAL A 43 -6.30 15.70 -14.13
N ASP A 44 -6.58 16.87 -14.72
CA ASP A 44 -7.95 17.25 -15.06
C ASP A 44 -8.51 16.49 -16.28
N ASP A 45 -9.79 16.70 -16.58
CA ASP A 45 -10.48 16.01 -17.68
C ASP A 45 -9.89 16.35 -19.07
N ASP A 46 -9.16 17.47 -19.20
CA ASP A 46 -8.43 17.88 -20.41
C ASP A 46 -7.02 17.23 -20.49
N GLY A 47 -6.63 16.42 -19.50
CA GLY A 47 -5.31 15.80 -19.41
C GLY A 47 -4.22 16.75 -18.91
N ARG A 48 -4.58 17.87 -18.27
CA ARG A 48 -3.62 18.84 -17.73
C ARG A 48 -3.27 18.51 -16.30
N LEU A 49 -1.97 18.59 -15.99
CA LEU A 49 -1.46 18.47 -14.64
C LEU A 49 -1.75 19.74 -13.83
N ILE A 50 -2.51 19.60 -12.75
CA ILE A 50 -2.93 20.68 -11.86
C ILE A 50 -2.50 20.41 -10.41
N ILE A 51 -2.34 21.49 -9.65
CA ILE A 51 -2.16 21.45 -8.19
C ILE A 51 -3.50 21.85 -7.57
N PRO A 52 -4.08 21.04 -6.66
CA PRO A 52 -5.31 21.41 -5.99
C PRO A 52 -5.18 22.76 -5.28
N GLU A 53 -6.04 23.71 -5.65
CA GLU A 53 -5.95 25.11 -5.20
C GLU A 53 -5.88 25.25 -3.66
N PRO A 54 -6.70 24.52 -2.86
CA PRO A 54 -6.69 24.65 -1.40
C PRO A 54 -5.34 24.29 -0.75
N TYR A 55 -4.49 23.57 -1.46
CA TYR A 55 -3.19 23.08 -0.97
C TYR A 55 -2.01 23.64 -1.76
N SER A 56 -2.24 24.57 -2.69
CA SER A 56 -1.22 25.10 -3.60
C SER A 56 0.03 25.64 -2.88
N GLU A 57 -0.16 26.36 -1.77
CA GLU A 57 0.95 26.84 -0.95
C GLU A 57 1.68 25.71 -0.24
N LEU A 58 0.95 24.70 0.25
CA LEU A 58 1.54 23.54 0.90
C LEU A 58 2.39 22.73 -0.08
N PHE A 59 1.94 22.56 -1.33
CA PHE A 59 2.74 21.94 -2.39
C PHE A 59 3.99 22.75 -2.72
N ARG A 60 3.87 24.08 -2.81
CA ARG A 60 5.00 24.97 -3.11
C ARG A 60 6.06 24.93 -1.99
N ASP A 61 5.61 24.92 -0.74
CA ASP A 61 6.49 25.07 0.42
C ASP A 61 6.88 23.72 1.07
N PHE A 62 6.40 22.58 0.54
CA PHE A 62 6.61 21.24 1.10
C PHE A 62 8.08 20.93 1.34
N THR A 63 8.90 21.00 0.28
CA THR A 63 10.34 20.69 0.35
C THR A 63 11.06 21.54 1.37
N LYS A 64 10.79 22.86 1.35
CA LYS A 64 11.38 23.80 2.30
C LYS A 64 11.00 23.43 3.74
N THR A 65 9.74 23.04 3.96
CA THR A 65 9.19 22.75 5.28
C THR A 65 9.82 21.49 5.88
N VAL A 66 9.83 20.38 5.14
CA VAL A 66 10.37 19.11 5.67
C VAL A 66 11.89 19.15 5.85
N ARG A 67 12.60 19.93 5.02
CA ARG A 67 14.06 20.10 5.14
C ARG A 67 14.52 20.90 6.36
N VAL A 68 13.60 21.55 7.09
CA VAL A 68 13.94 22.20 8.37
C VAL A 68 14.46 21.16 9.38
N ARG A 69 13.86 19.97 9.41
CA ARG A 69 14.25 18.88 10.33
C ARG A 69 15.26 17.91 9.70
N ASN A 70 15.15 17.64 8.41
CA ASN A 70 16.10 16.79 7.68
C ASN A 70 16.59 17.49 6.39
N PRO A 71 17.71 18.21 6.41
CA PRO A 71 18.25 18.89 5.24
C PRO A 71 18.59 17.98 4.05
N SER A 72 18.73 16.67 4.30
CA SER A 72 19.09 15.67 3.28
C SER A 72 17.89 14.95 2.66
N VAL A 73 16.68 15.14 3.21
CA VAL A 73 15.49 14.45 2.70
C VAL A 73 15.21 14.87 1.27
N LYS A 74 14.91 13.87 0.43
CA LYS A 74 14.44 14.08 -0.92
C LYS A 74 12.92 14.13 -0.96
N THR A 75 12.38 14.96 -1.82
CA THR A 75 10.93 15.16 -1.95
C THR A 75 10.50 14.90 -3.38
N LEU A 76 9.37 14.23 -3.55
CA LEU A 76 8.82 13.93 -4.86
C LEU A 76 7.39 14.46 -4.95
N LEU A 77 7.06 15.08 -6.09
CA LEU A 77 5.67 15.41 -6.41
C LEU A 77 4.98 14.14 -6.92
N SER A 78 3.98 13.65 -6.17
CA SER A 78 3.20 12.48 -6.58
C SER A 78 1.93 12.91 -7.31
N ILE A 79 1.70 12.31 -8.47
CA ILE A 79 0.68 12.70 -9.43
C ILE A 79 -0.31 11.55 -9.61
N GLY A 80 -1.60 11.79 -9.39
CA GLY A 80 -2.65 10.79 -9.47
C GLY A 80 -3.27 10.47 -8.11
N GLY A 81 -3.21 9.21 -7.70
CA GLY A 81 -3.81 8.71 -6.46
C GLY A 81 -5.21 8.10 -6.66
N GLU A 82 -5.93 7.94 -5.56
CA GLU A 82 -7.31 7.45 -5.55
C GLU A 82 -8.30 8.55 -5.99
N GLY A 83 -9.28 8.22 -6.84
CA GLY A 83 -10.36 9.14 -7.19
C GLY A 83 -11.16 8.67 -8.42
N PRO A 84 -12.44 9.07 -8.55
CA PRO A 84 -13.37 8.51 -9.54
C PRO A 84 -12.93 8.71 -11.00
N ASN A 85 -12.27 9.84 -11.31
CA ASN A 85 -11.89 10.19 -12.69
C ASN A 85 -10.36 10.21 -12.91
N ILE A 86 -9.57 9.99 -11.86
CA ILE A 86 -8.11 10.16 -11.92
C ILE A 86 -7.47 9.13 -12.86
N SER A 87 -7.83 7.85 -12.72
CA SER A 87 -7.29 6.79 -13.59
C SER A 87 -7.65 7.01 -15.07
N SER A 88 -8.89 7.43 -15.37
CA SER A 88 -9.32 7.73 -16.73
C SER A 88 -8.63 8.96 -17.33
N ALA A 89 -8.34 9.98 -16.52
CA ALA A 89 -7.60 11.15 -16.94
C ALA A 89 -6.14 10.79 -17.28
N ILE A 90 -5.47 10.01 -16.42
CA ILE A 90 -4.11 9.52 -16.68
C ILE A 90 -4.08 8.60 -17.92
N ALA A 91 -5.07 7.74 -18.10
CA ALA A 91 -5.20 6.92 -19.30
C ALA A 91 -5.30 7.77 -20.58
N SER A 92 -6.06 8.86 -20.53
CA SER A 92 -6.20 9.78 -21.66
C SER A 92 -4.89 10.48 -21.99
N VAL A 93 -4.12 10.88 -20.97
CA VAL A 93 -2.77 11.41 -21.15
C VAL A 93 -1.85 10.36 -21.76
N ALA A 94 -1.80 9.14 -21.22
CA ALA A 94 -0.89 8.09 -21.67
C ALA A 94 -1.14 7.71 -23.15
N ARG A 95 -2.39 7.74 -23.61
CA ARG A 95 -2.76 7.38 -24.98
C ARG A 95 -2.38 8.42 -26.04
N ASP A 96 -2.23 9.70 -25.69
CA ASP A 96 -2.04 10.79 -26.67
C ASP A 96 -0.64 11.43 -26.55
N ASP A 97 0.14 11.40 -27.62
CA ASP A 97 1.52 11.91 -27.65
C ASP A 97 1.64 13.39 -27.26
N LYS A 98 0.66 14.23 -27.64
CA LYS A 98 0.67 15.66 -27.30
C LYS A 98 0.36 15.86 -25.83
N LEU A 99 -0.60 15.11 -25.29
CA LEU A 99 -0.93 15.16 -23.87
C LEU A 99 0.22 14.62 -23.01
N ARG A 100 0.86 13.50 -23.40
CA ARG A 100 2.08 13.01 -22.74
C ARG A 100 3.15 14.08 -22.71
N ASN A 101 3.43 14.73 -23.84
CA ASN A 101 4.45 15.78 -23.90
C ASN A 101 4.11 16.97 -22.98
N ALA A 102 2.86 17.44 -23.00
CA ALA A 102 2.41 18.54 -22.14
C ALA A 102 2.50 18.18 -20.65
N PHE A 103 2.04 16.99 -20.29
CA PHE A 103 2.11 16.44 -18.93
C PHE A 103 3.55 16.31 -18.42
N ILE A 104 4.44 15.72 -19.22
CA ILE A 104 5.86 15.56 -18.89
C ILE A 104 6.52 16.92 -18.67
N ASN A 105 6.33 17.86 -19.60
CA ASN A 105 6.93 19.20 -19.48
C ASN A 105 6.40 19.95 -18.25
N ARG A 106 5.09 19.86 -17.99
CA ARG A 106 4.48 20.53 -16.84
C ARG A 106 4.93 19.94 -15.51
N SER A 107 5.08 18.62 -15.41
CA SER A 107 5.56 17.96 -14.20
C SER A 107 7.01 18.35 -13.89
N ILE A 108 7.89 18.39 -14.89
CA ILE A 108 9.27 18.88 -14.74
C ILE A 108 9.27 20.34 -14.30
N GLN A 109 8.45 21.19 -14.92
CA GLN A 109 8.33 22.59 -14.55
C GLN A 109 7.94 22.75 -13.07
N LEU A 110 6.89 22.05 -12.63
CA LEU A 110 6.45 22.07 -11.23
C LEU A 110 7.53 21.58 -10.27
N ALA A 111 8.20 20.48 -10.61
CA ALA A 111 9.28 19.96 -9.78
C ALA A 111 10.40 20.99 -9.60
N ARG A 112 10.76 21.74 -10.66
CA ARG A 112 11.76 22.81 -10.58
C ARG A 112 11.25 24.03 -9.81
N GLU A 113 10.04 24.50 -10.09
CA GLU A 113 9.44 25.67 -9.44
C GLU A 113 9.31 25.48 -7.92
N TYR A 114 8.93 24.27 -7.48
CA TYR A 114 8.67 23.96 -6.07
C TYR A 114 9.84 23.21 -5.41
N ASN A 115 10.98 23.08 -6.10
CA ASN A 115 12.20 22.46 -5.61
C ASN A 115 12.07 20.98 -5.20
N TYR A 116 11.20 20.22 -5.87
CA TYR A 116 11.17 18.76 -5.71
C TYR A 116 12.40 18.11 -6.34
N ASP A 117 12.82 16.99 -5.74
CA ASP A 117 13.94 16.15 -6.18
C ASP A 117 13.50 15.03 -7.14
N GLY A 118 12.19 14.89 -7.37
CA GLY A 118 11.66 13.91 -8.29
C GLY A 118 10.16 13.97 -8.50
N LEU A 119 9.69 13.01 -9.29
CA LEU A 119 8.33 12.85 -9.75
C LEU A 119 7.88 11.41 -9.50
N ASP A 120 6.63 11.23 -9.11
CA ASP A 120 6.03 9.93 -8.84
C ASP A 120 4.70 9.80 -9.59
N LEU A 121 4.55 8.73 -10.37
CA LEU A 121 3.29 8.41 -11.05
C LEU A 121 2.46 7.45 -10.19
N CYS A 122 1.32 7.91 -9.70
CA CYS A 122 0.38 7.12 -8.94
C CYS A 122 -0.89 6.83 -9.77
N TRP A 123 -0.74 5.99 -10.81
CA TRP A 123 -1.88 5.56 -11.64
C TRP A 123 -2.56 4.34 -11.03
N LEU A 124 -3.68 4.57 -10.33
CA LEU A 124 -4.45 3.53 -9.62
C LEU A 124 -5.84 3.31 -10.26
N TYR A 125 -6.04 2.36 -11.18
CA TYR A 125 -5.03 1.59 -11.90
C TYR A 125 -5.34 1.54 -13.39
N PRO A 126 -4.32 1.30 -14.25
CA PRO A 126 -4.56 0.84 -15.61
C PRO A 126 -5.28 -0.53 -15.58
N SER A 127 -6.11 -0.79 -16.58
CA SER A 127 -7.01 -1.95 -16.62
C SER A 127 -7.19 -2.56 -18.02
N LYS A 128 -6.49 -2.06 -19.04
CA LYS A 128 -6.63 -2.53 -20.42
C LYS A 128 -5.28 -2.86 -21.05
N ALA A 129 -5.24 -3.87 -21.90
CA ALA A 129 -4.02 -4.33 -22.55
C ALA A 129 -3.34 -3.27 -23.43
N ASP A 130 -4.09 -2.37 -24.08
CA ASP A 130 -3.51 -1.28 -24.87
C ASP A 130 -2.77 -0.25 -23.98
N GLN A 131 -3.10 -0.17 -22.70
CA GLN A 131 -2.45 0.72 -21.75
C GLN A 131 -1.04 0.25 -21.37
N GLU A 132 -0.68 -1.01 -21.63
CA GLU A 132 0.67 -1.55 -21.36
C GLU A 132 1.72 -0.80 -22.19
N GLU A 133 1.49 -0.67 -23.50
CA GLU A 133 2.36 0.06 -24.43
C GLU A 133 2.30 1.58 -24.20
N GLN A 134 1.12 2.11 -23.84
CA GLN A 134 0.94 3.54 -23.53
C GLN A 134 1.73 3.95 -22.29
N LEU A 135 1.70 3.12 -21.23
CA LEU A 135 2.53 3.33 -20.05
C LEU A 135 4.02 3.22 -20.40
N ALA A 136 4.41 2.22 -21.20
CA ALA A 136 5.80 2.09 -21.63
C ALA A 136 6.31 3.34 -22.38
N SER A 137 5.50 3.88 -23.30
CA SER A 137 5.80 5.11 -24.04
C SER A 137 5.93 6.31 -23.11
N LEU A 138 4.96 6.51 -22.19
CA LEU A 138 5.02 7.56 -21.19
C LEU A 138 6.31 7.50 -20.36
N LEU A 139 6.68 6.32 -19.85
CA LEU A 139 7.90 6.16 -19.03
C LEU A 139 9.19 6.44 -19.81
N ASN A 140 9.28 5.97 -21.07
CA ASN A 140 10.44 6.21 -21.94
C ASN A 140 10.61 7.70 -22.26
N GLU A 141 9.52 8.38 -22.61
CA GLU A 141 9.51 9.80 -22.94
C GLU A 141 9.82 10.65 -21.71
N TRP A 142 9.21 10.32 -20.57
CA TRP A 142 9.43 11.04 -19.32
C TRP A 142 10.88 10.95 -18.87
N ARG A 143 11.47 9.74 -18.83
CA ARG A 143 12.89 9.59 -18.48
C ARG A 143 13.79 10.35 -19.45
N SER A 144 13.51 10.29 -20.75
CA SER A 144 14.28 11.01 -21.76
C SER A 144 14.23 12.53 -21.55
N ALA A 145 13.06 13.08 -21.20
CA ALA A 145 12.90 14.49 -20.86
C ALA A 145 13.66 14.89 -19.59
N LEU A 146 13.66 14.03 -18.55
CA LEU A 146 14.44 14.26 -17.32
C LEU A 146 15.95 14.25 -17.58
N ASP A 147 16.43 13.32 -18.42
CA ASP A 147 17.85 13.26 -18.79
C ASP A 147 18.26 14.49 -19.60
N LEU A 148 17.39 14.97 -20.51
CA LEU A 148 17.61 16.24 -21.23
C LEU A 148 17.64 17.44 -20.29
N ASP A 149 16.71 17.54 -19.34
CA ASP A 149 16.69 18.59 -18.33
C ASP A 149 17.96 18.58 -17.47
N PHE A 150 18.45 17.39 -17.10
CA PHE A 150 19.71 17.23 -16.38
C PHE A 150 20.92 17.76 -17.17
N THR A 151 21.01 17.47 -18.48
CA THR A 151 22.13 17.97 -19.31
C THR A 151 22.18 19.51 -19.39
N LYS A 152 21.03 20.18 -19.26
CA LYS A 152 20.94 21.66 -19.25
C LYS A 152 21.43 22.26 -17.94
N THR A 153 21.12 21.62 -16.80
CA THR A 153 21.47 22.14 -15.46
C THR A 153 22.91 21.84 -15.04
N LYS A 154 23.54 20.78 -15.58
CA LYS A 154 24.94 20.35 -15.33
C LYS A 154 25.33 20.19 -13.85
N LYS A 155 24.38 20.02 -12.93
CA LYS A 155 24.62 19.76 -11.50
C LYS A 155 24.08 18.37 -11.15
N PRO A 156 24.93 17.39 -10.76
CA PRO A 156 24.50 16.04 -10.37
C PRO A 156 23.35 16.01 -9.35
N ALA A 157 23.38 16.93 -8.37
CA ALA A 157 22.33 17.10 -7.36
C ALA A 157 20.95 17.47 -7.93
N ASN A 158 20.88 17.85 -9.20
CA ASN A 158 19.65 18.27 -9.85
C ASN A 158 19.00 17.16 -10.69
N LYS A 159 19.56 15.94 -10.80
CA LYS A 159 18.88 14.88 -11.55
C LYS A 159 17.57 14.51 -10.83
N LEU A 160 16.43 14.72 -11.50
CA LEU A 160 15.13 14.37 -10.95
C LEU A 160 14.96 12.85 -10.94
N LEU A 161 14.49 12.33 -9.80
CA LEU A 161 14.04 10.95 -9.66
C LEU A 161 12.71 10.75 -10.40
N LEU A 162 12.46 9.53 -10.87
CA LEU A 162 11.19 9.10 -11.44
C LEU A 162 10.78 7.77 -10.84
N THR A 163 9.64 7.76 -10.15
CA THR A 163 9.10 6.57 -9.48
C THR A 163 7.66 6.34 -9.90
N ALA A 164 7.09 5.20 -9.54
CA ALA A 164 5.67 4.96 -9.70
C ALA A 164 5.11 4.07 -8.60
N ALA A 165 3.88 4.35 -8.16
CA ALA A 165 3.10 3.42 -7.35
C ALA A 165 2.45 2.36 -8.25
N VAL A 166 2.54 1.09 -7.85
CA VAL A 166 2.04 -0.04 -8.64
C VAL A 166 1.28 -1.04 -7.78
N PHE A 167 0.47 -1.86 -8.44
CA PHE A 167 -0.29 -2.93 -7.82
C PHE A 167 0.62 -3.96 -7.16
N HIS A 168 0.09 -4.70 -6.18
CA HIS A 168 0.85 -5.73 -5.44
C HIS A 168 1.36 -6.88 -6.33
N HIS A 169 0.82 -7.03 -7.54
CA HIS A 169 1.14 -8.07 -8.50
C HIS A 169 1.52 -7.47 -9.88
N PRO A 170 2.44 -8.07 -10.65
CA PRO A 170 2.86 -7.53 -11.97
C PRO A 170 1.77 -7.53 -13.05
N GLY A 171 0.75 -8.36 -12.87
CA GLY A 171 -0.46 -8.40 -13.69
C GLY A 171 -1.68 -8.00 -12.87
N ILE A 172 -2.53 -7.15 -13.43
CA ILE A 172 -3.78 -6.70 -12.82
C ILE A 172 -4.93 -7.56 -13.35
N PRO A 173 -5.69 -8.24 -12.48
CA PRO A 173 -6.87 -8.97 -12.88
C PRO A 173 -8.02 -8.02 -13.22
N GLY A 174 -8.83 -8.39 -14.21
CA GLY A 174 -10.15 -7.83 -14.43
C GLY A 174 -11.22 -8.53 -13.59
N LYS A 175 -12.48 -8.15 -13.80
CA LYS A 175 -13.63 -8.65 -13.04
C LYS A 175 -13.86 -10.15 -13.12
N ASP A 176 -13.42 -10.77 -14.20
CA ASP A 176 -13.52 -12.21 -14.44
C ASP A 176 -12.34 -13.01 -13.86
N GLY A 177 -11.41 -12.32 -13.17
CA GLY A 177 -10.19 -12.89 -12.59
C GLY A 177 -9.06 -13.08 -13.60
N ASN A 178 -9.27 -12.86 -14.89
CA ASN A 178 -8.22 -12.94 -15.89
C ASN A 178 -7.37 -11.66 -15.87
N ILE A 179 -6.06 -11.80 -16.14
CA ILE A 179 -5.18 -10.63 -16.26
C ILE A 179 -5.62 -9.80 -17.46
N THR A 180 -5.93 -8.53 -17.22
CA THR A 180 -6.36 -7.56 -18.25
C THR A 180 -5.28 -6.52 -18.57
N PHE A 181 -4.27 -6.41 -17.71
CA PHE A 181 -3.14 -5.51 -17.86
C PHE A 181 -1.88 -6.11 -17.22
N ASN A 182 -0.76 -6.05 -17.92
CA ASN A 182 0.57 -6.37 -17.41
C ASN A 182 1.42 -5.11 -17.35
N TYR A 183 2.10 -4.89 -16.23
CA TYR A 183 3.06 -3.80 -16.17
C TYR A 183 4.20 -4.03 -17.20
N PRO A 184 4.63 -2.99 -17.94
CA PRO A 184 5.72 -3.09 -18.90
C PRO A 184 7.06 -3.14 -18.16
N ILE A 185 7.37 -4.27 -17.52
CA ILE A 185 8.57 -4.47 -16.67
C ILE A 185 9.87 -4.03 -17.36
N PRO A 186 10.12 -4.30 -18.66
CA PRO A 186 11.33 -3.79 -19.32
C PRO A 186 11.43 -2.27 -19.32
N ALA A 187 10.31 -1.56 -19.56
CA ALA A 187 10.27 -0.11 -19.53
C ALA A 187 10.42 0.42 -18.09
N ILE A 188 9.84 -0.26 -17.10
CA ILE A 188 10.00 0.06 -15.68
C ILE A 188 11.48 -0.07 -15.27
N ASN A 189 12.11 -1.21 -15.53
CA ASN A 189 13.52 -1.44 -15.20
C ASN A 189 14.46 -0.43 -15.88
N LYS A 190 14.14 -0.01 -17.11
CA LYS A 190 14.94 0.97 -17.82
C LYS A 190 14.76 2.40 -17.28
N ASN A 191 13.52 2.79 -17.00
CA ASN A 191 13.16 4.21 -16.87
C ASN A 191 12.86 4.65 -15.44
N LEU A 192 12.42 3.78 -14.54
CA LEU A 192 12.11 4.17 -13.16
C LEU A 192 13.32 3.96 -12.25
N ASP A 193 13.53 4.85 -11.29
CA ASP A 193 14.51 4.65 -10.24
C ASP A 193 14.08 3.48 -9.34
N TRP A 194 12.78 3.44 -8.96
CA TRP A 194 12.13 2.31 -8.31
C TRP A 194 10.61 2.37 -8.49
N ILE A 195 9.92 1.31 -8.05
CA ILE A 195 8.46 1.26 -7.91
C ILE A 195 8.05 1.07 -6.44
N ASN A 196 6.98 1.76 -6.06
CA ASN A 196 6.33 1.67 -4.77
C ASN A 196 5.20 0.62 -4.87
N VAL A 197 5.43 -0.58 -4.37
CA VAL A 197 4.47 -1.71 -4.45
C VAL A 197 3.42 -1.61 -3.36
N LEU A 198 2.16 -1.38 -3.75
CA LEU A 198 1.00 -1.31 -2.86
C LEU A 198 0.52 -2.72 -2.47
N ALA A 199 1.29 -3.42 -1.63
CA ALA A 199 0.97 -4.74 -1.09
C ALA A 199 0.01 -4.66 0.12
N ILE A 200 -1.17 -4.07 -0.09
CA ILE A 200 -2.12 -3.68 0.95
C ILE A 200 -3.55 -4.14 0.58
N ASP A 201 -4.58 -3.78 1.36
CA ASP A 201 -6.00 -4.06 1.07
C ASP A 201 -6.41 -5.47 0.61
N PHE A 202 -5.72 -6.53 1.05
CA PHE A 202 -6.03 -7.90 0.65
C PHE A 202 -7.45 -8.30 1.07
N TYR A 203 -7.86 -7.94 2.28
CA TYR A 203 -9.21 -8.16 2.81
C TYR A 203 -9.81 -6.82 3.20
N THR A 204 -11.01 -6.53 2.71
CA THR A 204 -11.75 -5.30 3.04
C THR A 204 -13.24 -5.60 3.16
N PRO A 205 -13.99 -4.82 3.94
CA PRO A 205 -15.44 -5.00 4.12
C PRO A 205 -16.24 -4.56 2.90
N SER A 206 -15.59 -4.20 1.78
CA SER A 206 -16.26 -3.84 0.54
C SER A 206 -17.10 -4.99 0.00
N PRO A 207 -18.30 -4.72 -0.57
CA PRO A 207 -19.10 -5.73 -1.28
C PRO A 207 -18.33 -6.48 -2.37
N SER A 208 -17.32 -5.86 -3.01
CA SER A 208 -16.49 -6.47 -4.05
C SER A 208 -15.32 -7.32 -3.53
N ASN A 209 -15.19 -7.52 -2.21
CA ASN A 209 -14.12 -8.32 -1.60
C ASN A 209 -14.67 -9.15 -0.45
N SER A 210 -14.42 -8.80 0.81
CA SER A 210 -14.67 -9.64 1.97
C SER A 210 -15.72 -9.02 2.89
N SER A 211 -16.80 -8.50 2.33
CA SER A 211 -17.90 -7.90 3.12
C SER A 211 -18.56 -8.83 4.15
N ARG A 212 -18.46 -10.15 3.95
CA ARG A 212 -19.13 -11.18 4.78
C ARG A 212 -18.17 -12.03 5.62
N GLU A 213 -16.88 -11.74 5.58
CA GLU A 213 -15.86 -12.52 6.28
C GLU A 213 -14.71 -11.59 6.68
N THR A 214 -14.25 -11.63 7.93
CA THR A 214 -13.06 -10.87 8.35
C THR A 214 -11.81 -11.44 7.69
N GLY A 215 -10.69 -10.72 7.75
CA GLY A 215 -9.44 -11.28 7.24
C GLY A 215 -8.22 -10.44 7.57
N PRO A 216 -7.01 -10.99 7.35
CA PRO A 216 -5.75 -10.30 7.56
C PRO A 216 -5.61 -9.17 6.52
N VAL A 217 -6.10 -7.98 6.84
CA VAL A 217 -6.30 -6.83 5.92
C VAL A 217 -5.11 -6.53 5.02
N HIS A 218 -3.91 -6.66 5.56
CA HIS A 218 -2.65 -6.32 4.88
C HIS A 218 -1.65 -7.48 4.97
N ALA A 219 -2.13 -8.72 5.01
CA ALA A 219 -1.37 -9.94 5.21
C ALA A 219 0.00 -9.95 4.49
N TRP A 220 1.09 -10.20 5.22
CA TRP A 220 2.37 -10.52 4.60
C TRP A 220 2.39 -11.96 4.11
N ARG A 221 1.86 -12.87 4.92
CA ARG A 221 1.72 -14.30 4.64
C ARG A 221 0.26 -14.71 4.81
N ASN A 222 -0.15 -15.78 4.14
CA ASN A 222 -1.51 -16.27 4.25
C ASN A 222 -1.57 -17.76 3.88
N PRO A 223 -1.53 -18.68 4.86
CA PRO A 223 -1.56 -20.11 4.57
C PRO A 223 -2.89 -20.59 3.95
N LYS A 224 -4.01 -19.92 4.25
CA LYS A 224 -5.34 -20.26 3.73
C LYS A 224 -5.51 -19.82 2.27
N GLU A 225 -5.00 -18.65 1.91
CA GLU A 225 -5.02 -18.11 0.54
C GLU A 225 -3.60 -17.62 0.15
N PRO A 226 -2.68 -18.52 -0.24
CA PRO A 226 -1.26 -18.19 -0.46
C PRO A 226 -1.01 -17.08 -1.49
N ASN A 227 -1.90 -16.92 -2.46
CA ASN A 227 -1.79 -15.93 -3.53
C ASN A 227 -2.38 -14.55 -3.14
N ARG A 228 -2.91 -14.41 -1.93
CA ARG A 228 -3.58 -13.22 -1.40
C ARG A 228 -2.82 -12.66 -0.21
N CYS A 229 -1.55 -12.33 -0.43
CA CYS A 229 -0.67 -11.74 0.56
C CYS A 229 0.51 -10.98 -0.10
N GLY A 230 1.16 -10.13 0.69
CA GLY A 230 2.25 -9.27 0.22
C GLY A 230 3.48 -10.05 -0.21
N SER A 231 3.85 -11.12 0.51
CA SER A 231 5.05 -11.90 0.19
C SER A 231 4.93 -12.64 -1.15
N ASP A 232 3.72 -13.07 -1.53
CA ASP A 232 3.47 -13.67 -2.84
C ASP A 232 3.54 -12.62 -3.96
N GLY A 233 2.90 -11.46 -3.77
CA GLY A 233 2.99 -10.35 -4.71
C GLY A 233 4.43 -9.91 -5.01
N ILE A 234 5.23 -9.71 -3.95
CA ILE A 234 6.66 -9.39 -4.06
C ILE A 234 7.43 -10.50 -4.79
N ARG A 235 7.15 -11.77 -4.48
CA ARG A 235 7.77 -12.91 -5.16
C ARG A 235 7.44 -12.92 -6.66
N ASN A 236 6.20 -12.62 -7.03
CA ASN A 236 5.77 -12.55 -8.42
C ASN A 236 6.46 -11.40 -9.18
N TRP A 237 6.70 -10.26 -8.54
CA TRP A 237 7.54 -9.19 -9.10
C TRP A 237 8.98 -9.64 -9.34
N ILE A 238 9.62 -10.28 -8.36
CA ILE A 238 11.03 -10.72 -8.44
C ILE A 238 11.23 -11.87 -9.43
N ASN A 239 10.37 -12.88 -9.36
CA ASN A 239 10.52 -14.09 -10.16
C ASN A 239 9.91 -13.96 -11.56
N GLY A 240 9.05 -12.95 -11.77
CA GLY A 240 8.20 -12.80 -12.94
C GLY A 240 7.02 -13.79 -12.91
N ILE A 241 6.08 -13.57 -13.83
CA ILE A 241 4.87 -14.38 -14.00
C ILE A 241 4.83 -15.02 -15.39
N GLY A 242 4.10 -16.12 -15.54
CA GLY A 242 3.89 -16.79 -16.82
C GLY A 242 5.07 -17.65 -17.31
N PRO A 243 5.00 -18.18 -18.55
CA PRO A 243 5.97 -19.17 -19.06
C PRO A 243 7.34 -18.57 -19.42
N ASN A 244 7.42 -17.27 -19.68
CA ASN A 244 8.66 -16.54 -20.01
C ASN A 244 8.80 -15.33 -19.07
N PRO A 245 9.19 -15.55 -17.81
CA PRO A 245 9.10 -14.53 -16.78
C PRO A 245 10.09 -13.39 -17.05
N VAL A 246 9.54 -12.18 -17.20
CA VAL A 246 10.33 -10.94 -17.13
C VAL A 246 10.41 -10.53 -15.66
N LYS A 247 11.63 -10.31 -15.18
CA LYS A 247 11.92 -10.03 -13.77
C LYS A 247 12.18 -8.56 -13.55
N ILE A 248 11.73 -8.03 -12.42
CA ILE A 248 12.19 -6.75 -11.92
C ILE A 248 13.45 -6.93 -11.07
N ASP A 249 14.32 -5.92 -11.06
CA ASP A 249 15.40 -5.88 -10.08
C ASP A 249 14.79 -5.71 -8.67
N ALA A 250 15.10 -6.61 -7.73
CA ALA A 250 14.58 -6.55 -6.37
C ALA A 250 14.95 -5.23 -5.67
N GLN A 251 16.10 -4.63 -5.99
CA GLN A 251 16.50 -3.33 -5.45
C GLN A 251 15.66 -2.15 -5.98
N LYS A 252 14.80 -2.38 -6.99
CA LYS A 252 13.80 -1.41 -7.46
C LYS A 252 12.43 -1.58 -6.81
N LEU A 253 12.26 -2.54 -5.92
CA LEU A 253 11.01 -2.73 -5.18
C LEU A 253 11.07 -2.00 -3.85
N VAL A 254 10.12 -1.12 -3.62
CA VAL A 254 9.92 -0.42 -2.34
C VAL A 254 8.56 -0.84 -1.79
N LEU A 255 8.56 -1.52 -0.64
CA LEU A 255 7.36 -2.14 -0.05
C LEU A 255 6.42 -1.11 0.61
N GLY A 256 5.14 -1.14 0.28
CA GLY A 256 4.11 -0.35 0.94
C GLY A 256 3.76 -0.86 2.33
N LEU A 257 3.72 0.05 3.29
CA LEU A 257 3.35 -0.17 4.69
C LEU A 257 2.08 0.63 5.01
N PRO A 258 0.91 -0.02 5.13
CA PRO A 258 -0.35 0.67 5.38
C PRO A 258 -0.46 1.09 6.84
N PHE A 259 -0.77 2.36 7.08
CA PHE A 259 -0.95 2.93 8.42
C PHE A 259 -2.44 3.07 8.76
N TYR A 260 -3.23 2.07 8.35
CA TYR A 260 -4.66 2.02 8.55
C TYR A 260 -5.13 0.57 8.63
N GLY A 261 -6.41 0.39 8.86
CA GLY A 261 -7.08 -0.91 8.87
C GLY A 261 -8.53 -0.79 8.45
N TYR A 262 -9.30 -1.86 8.67
CA TYR A 262 -10.71 -1.91 8.33
C TYR A 262 -11.54 -2.54 9.45
N GLN A 263 -12.76 -2.04 9.59
CA GLN A 263 -13.73 -2.53 10.56
C GLN A 263 -14.80 -3.43 9.91
N TRP A 264 -15.12 -4.53 10.60
CA TRP A 264 -16.26 -5.41 10.36
C TRP A 264 -17.13 -5.50 11.60
N THR A 265 -18.36 -5.98 11.39
CA THR A 265 -19.26 -6.42 12.46
C THR A 265 -19.38 -7.95 12.39
N LEU A 266 -19.02 -8.66 13.46
CA LEU A 266 -19.10 -10.12 13.54
C LEU A 266 -20.55 -10.58 13.64
N VAL A 267 -20.87 -11.69 12.99
CA VAL A 267 -22.16 -12.39 13.19
C VAL A 267 -22.19 -13.03 14.59
N ASN A 268 -21.06 -13.59 15.03
CA ASN A 268 -20.90 -14.18 16.35
C ASN A 268 -19.66 -13.61 17.03
N HIS A 269 -19.83 -12.86 18.12
CA HIS A 269 -18.71 -12.25 18.85
C HIS A 269 -17.73 -13.25 19.49
N ASP A 270 -18.16 -14.50 19.73
CA ASP A 270 -17.29 -15.56 20.24
C ASP A 270 -16.37 -16.13 19.14
N ASP A 271 -16.74 -15.96 17.87
CA ASP A 271 -15.91 -16.29 16.71
C ASP A 271 -15.29 -15.02 16.15
N HIS A 272 -14.10 -14.70 16.63
CA HIS A 272 -13.43 -13.42 16.37
C HIS A 272 -12.09 -13.59 15.64
N GLY A 273 -11.79 -14.79 15.14
CA GLY A 273 -10.56 -15.06 14.42
C GLY A 273 -10.48 -14.31 13.08
N PHE A 274 -9.35 -14.44 12.41
CA PHE A 274 -9.35 -14.20 10.97
C PHE A 274 -10.30 -15.19 10.30
N PHE A 275 -10.96 -14.73 9.24
CA PHE A 275 -11.97 -15.49 8.51
C PHE A 275 -13.26 -15.78 9.30
N ALA A 276 -13.53 -15.01 10.35
CA ALA A 276 -14.79 -15.09 11.07
C ALA A 276 -15.94 -14.50 10.23
N ALA A 277 -17.14 -15.05 10.37
CA ALA A 277 -18.31 -14.56 9.66
C ALA A 277 -18.66 -13.13 10.07
N ALA A 278 -18.86 -12.25 9.09
CA ALA A 278 -19.20 -10.85 9.28
C ALA A 278 -20.56 -10.50 8.67
N ASP A 279 -21.28 -9.60 9.33
CA ASP A 279 -22.56 -9.06 8.89
C ASP A 279 -22.36 -7.75 8.13
N PRO A 280 -22.58 -7.73 6.81
CA PRO A 280 -22.48 -6.51 6.01
C PRO A 280 -23.66 -5.55 6.20
N GLU A 281 -24.78 -5.99 6.79
CA GLU A 281 -26.00 -5.19 6.98
C GLU A 281 -25.97 -4.39 8.28
N ASN A 282 -25.35 -4.94 9.35
CA ASN A 282 -25.07 -4.23 10.59
C ASN A 282 -23.75 -3.45 10.56
N ALA A 283 -23.28 -3.10 9.36
CA ALA A 283 -22.10 -2.28 9.13
C ALA A 283 -22.27 -0.87 9.74
N ALA A 284 -22.08 -0.75 11.06
CA ALA A 284 -21.70 0.49 11.70
C ALA A 284 -20.30 0.85 11.16
N ALA A 285 -20.32 1.38 9.93
CA ALA A 285 -19.24 1.75 9.05
C ALA A 285 -18.26 0.61 8.70
N ALA A 286 -18.51 -0.05 7.56
CA ALA A 286 -17.48 -0.70 6.74
C ALA A 286 -16.45 0.36 6.31
N ALA A 287 -15.63 0.82 7.26
CA ALA A 287 -14.79 1.99 7.11
C ALA A 287 -13.34 1.60 7.24
N ARG A 288 -12.56 2.20 6.36
CA ARG A 288 -11.13 2.38 6.57
C ARG A 288 -10.93 3.22 7.83
N LEU A 289 -10.09 2.75 8.74
CA LEU A 289 -9.74 3.44 9.98
C LEU A 289 -8.24 3.71 9.99
N GLU A 290 -7.85 4.98 10.07
CA GLU A 290 -6.45 5.35 10.23
C GLU A 290 -5.90 4.83 11.56
N PHE A 291 -4.62 4.43 11.58
CA PHE A 291 -3.98 3.83 12.75
C PHE A 291 -4.11 4.72 13.98
N ARG A 292 -4.01 6.05 13.84
CA ARG A 292 -4.22 6.98 14.96
C ARG A 292 -5.59 6.88 15.60
N ILE A 293 -6.63 6.60 14.83
CA ILE A 293 -7.99 6.41 15.33
C ILE A 293 -8.09 5.07 16.06
N ILE A 294 -7.52 4.01 15.46
CA ILE A 294 -7.43 2.68 16.07
C ILE A 294 -6.71 2.78 17.43
N GLN A 295 -5.55 3.43 17.45
CA GLN A 295 -4.73 3.64 18.64
C GLN A 295 -5.49 4.45 19.71
N ALA A 296 -6.03 5.62 19.36
CA ALA A 296 -6.62 6.53 20.34
C ALA A 296 -7.98 6.07 20.87
N LYS A 297 -8.81 5.43 20.04
CA LYS A 297 -10.19 5.05 20.41
C LYS A 297 -10.33 3.62 20.90
N HIS A 298 -9.41 2.72 20.54
CA HIS A 298 -9.54 1.30 20.85
C HIS A 298 -8.38 0.80 21.73
N ILE A 299 -7.14 0.92 21.26
CA ILE A 299 -5.97 0.37 21.95
C ILE A 299 -5.70 1.11 23.26
N ASN A 300 -5.55 2.44 23.21
CA ASN A 300 -5.23 3.26 24.40
C ASN A 300 -6.34 3.27 25.45
N ARG A 301 -7.59 3.00 25.04
CA ARG A 301 -8.73 2.92 25.97
C ARG A 301 -8.85 1.56 26.65
N ASN A 302 -8.05 0.58 26.22
CA ASN A 302 -8.15 -0.81 26.65
C ASN A 302 -9.61 -1.32 26.59
N SER A 303 -10.34 -0.92 25.55
CA SER A 303 -11.80 -1.13 25.45
C SER A 303 -12.14 -2.48 24.83
N GLY A 304 -11.17 -3.35 24.59
CA GLY A 304 -11.33 -4.63 23.91
C GLY A 304 -10.03 -5.41 23.93
N ARG A 305 -9.99 -6.51 23.18
CA ARG A 305 -8.82 -7.38 23.10
C ARG A 305 -8.05 -7.12 21.82
N LEU A 306 -6.74 -6.86 21.97
CA LEU A 306 -5.77 -6.88 20.89
C LEU A 306 -5.28 -8.31 20.69
N VAL A 307 -5.27 -8.79 19.46
CA VAL A 307 -4.72 -10.09 19.05
C VAL A 307 -3.70 -9.87 17.95
N ASN A 308 -2.52 -10.43 18.18
CA ASN A 308 -1.37 -10.29 17.32
C ASN A 308 -1.06 -11.65 16.68
N ASP A 309 -1.00 -11.70 15.35
CA ASP A 309 -0.61 -12.89 14.60
C ASP A 309 0.45 -12.53 13.56
N HIS A 310 1.65 -12.30 14.09
CA HIS A 310 2.79 -11.84 13.29
C HIS A 310 3.48 -12.98 12.53
N ASP A 311 3.32 -14.21 12.99
CA ASP A 311 3.98 -15.38 12.43
C ASP A 311 3.20 -15.92 11.22
N GLU A 312 1.89 -16.17 11.39
CA GLU A 312 1.07 -16.81 10.36
C GLU A 312 0.68 -15.80 9.27
N TYR A 313 0.20 -14.62 9.68
CA TYR A 313 -0.31 -13.61 8.75
C TYR A 313 0.58 -12.38 8.62
N GLY A 314 1.34 -12.03 9.66
CA GLY A 314 2.04 -10.76 9.71
C GLY A 314 1.05 -9.59 9.82
N ALA A 315 0.02 -9.75 10.65
CA ALA A 315 -1.07 -8.79 10.82
C ALA A 315 -1.56 -8.77 12.27
N SER A 316 -2.41 -7.81 12.63
CA SER A 316 -3.04 -7.73 13.95
C SER A 316 -4.52 -7.38 13.82
N TYR A 317 -5.29 -7.69 14.85
CA TYR A 317 -6.67 -7.23 14.93
C TYR A 317 -7.07 -6.92 16.37
N TRP A 318 -8.04 -6.02 16.50
CA TRP A 318 -8.69 -5.68 17.76
C TRP A 318 -10.16 -6.09 17.68
N HIS A 319 -10.72 -6.59 18.77
CA HIS A 319 -12.16 -6.86 18.84
C HIS A 319 -12.77 -6.54 20.21
N HIS A 320 -14.05 -6.18 20.20
CA HIS A 320 -14.89 -6.00 21.38
C HIS A 320 -16.34 -6.21 21.00
N GLU A 321 -17.04 -7.12 21.70
CA GLU A 321 -18.36 -7.59 21.28
C GLU A 321 -18.34 -7.95 19.79
N ALA A 322 -19.29 -7.46 18.99
CA ALA A 322 -19.33 -7.70 17.56
C ALA A 322 -18.38 -6.81 16.75
N SER A 323 -17.72 -5.80 17.33
CA SER A 323 -16.80 -4.95 16.58
C SER A 323 -15.47 -5.66 16.36
N TRP A 324 -14.99 -5.70 15.12
CA TRP A 324 -13.71 -6.31 14.75
C TRP A 324 -12.94 -5.37 13.82
N ILE A 325 -11.67 -5.09 14.12
CA ILE A 325 -10.82 -4.17 13.36
C ILE A 325 -9.50 -4.85 13.04
N GLY A 326 -9.24 -5.12 11.76
CA GLY A 326 -7.96 -5.65 11.28
C GLY A 326 -7.05 -4.52 10.84
N PHE A 327 -5.77 -4.55 11.21
CA PHE A 327 -4.79 -3.49 10.93
C PHE A 327 -3.35 -3.99 11.09
N GLU A 328 -2.39 -3.07 10.98
CA GLU A 328 -0.96 -3.30 11.25
C GLU A 328 -0.51 -2.59 12.52
N ASP A 329 0.23 -3.28 13.38
CA ASP A 329 0.84 -2.71 14.57
C ASP A 329 2.35 -2.53 14.39
N GLU A 330 3.02 -1.98 15.40
CA GLU A 330 4.46 -1.73 15.38
C GLU A 330 5.29 -3.01 15.12
N HIS A 331 4.82 -4.16 15.60
CA HIS A 331 5.50 -5.44 15.45
C HIS A 331 5.33 -6.00 14.04
N SER A 332 4.12 -5.98 13.48
CA SER A 332 3.86 -6.46 12.12
C SER A 332 4.56 -5.57 11.09
N ILE A 333 4.59 -4.25 11.29
CA ILE A 333 5.38 -3.31 10.49
C ILE A 333 6.87 -3.64 10.56
N ALA A 334 7.43 -3.80 11.76
CA ALA A 334 8.84 -4.13 11.94
C ALA A 334 9.22 -5.47 11.29
N ALA A 335 8.35 -6.48 11.40
CA ALA A 335 8.53 -7.78 10.78
C ALA A 335 8.56 -7.68 9.24
N LYS A 336 7.60 -6.97 8.63
CA LYS A 336 7.57 -6.75 7.17
C LYS A 336 8.80 -6.02 6.66
N VAL A 337 9.27 -5.00 7.39
CA VAL A 337 10.51 -4.29 7.05
C VAL A 337 11.71 -5.23 7.11
N LYS A 338 11.82 -6.06 8.15
CA LYS A 338 12.90 -7.04 8.26
C LYS A 338 12.90 -8.04 7.10
N GLU A 339 11.73 -8.56 6.73
CA GLU A 339 11.54 -9.52 5.64
C GLU A 339 11.81 -8.90 4.26
N ALA A 340 11.42 -7.64 4.05
CA ALA A 340 11.75 -6.89 2.84
C ALA A 340 13.26 -6.82 2.60
N PHE A 341 14.04 -6.45 3.62
CA PHE A 341 15.48 -6.28 3.44
C PHE A 341 16.26 -7.59 3.53
N ARG A 342 15.99 -8.45 4.52
CA ARG A 342 16.78 -9.68 4.74
C ARG A 342 16.32 -10.87 3.92
N GLY A 343 15.01 -10.98 3.70
CA GLY A 343 14.42 -12.11 2.99
C GLY A 343 14.47 -11.93 1.46
N ASN A 344 14.18 -10.71 0.99
CA ASN A 344 13.97 -10.46 -0.44
C ASN A 344 14.94 -9.45 -1.06
N ASN A 345 15.83 -8.84 -0.26
CA ASN A 345 16.76 -7.81 -0.72
C ASN A 345 16.05 -6.69 -1.51
N LEU A 346 14.96 -6.16 -0.93
CA LEU A 346 14.22 -5.05 -1.52
C LEU A 346 14.98 -3.72 -1.38
N GLY A 347 14.67 -2.77 -2.27
CA GLY A 347 15.28 -1.44 -2.29
C GLY A 347 14.80 -0.52 -1.17
N GLY A 348 13.67 -0.81 -0.52
CA GLY A 348 13.14 0.03 0.54
C GLY A 348 11.74 -0.31 1.03
N TYR A 349 11.17 0.63 1.78
CA TYR A 349 9.75 0.67 2.12
C TYR A 349 9.20 2.10 2.05
N PHE A 350 7.88 2.22 2.00
CA PHE A 350 7.18 3.49 2.16
C PHE A 350 5.95 3.37 3.07
N ALA A 351 5.66 4.41 3.86
CA ALA A 351 4.43 4.53 4.61
C ALA A 351 3.27 5.04 3.74
N TRP A 352 2.12 4.35 3.82
CA TRP A 352 0.85 4.71 3.18
C TRP A 352 -0.24 4.87 4.25
N HIS A 353 -0.48 6.06 4.79
CA HIS A 353 0.28 7.29 4.59
C HIS A 353 0.60 7.95 5.93
N LEU A 354 1.52 8.92 5.94
CA LEU A 354 2.09 9.45 7.18
C LEU A 354 1.08 10.13 8.10
N ALA A 355 0.13 10.88 7.54
CA ALA A 355 -0.92 11.52 8.35
C ALA A 355 -1.80 10.53 9.13
N ALA A 356 -1.83 9.24 8.74
CA ALA A 356 -2.59 8.19 9.40
C ALA A 356 -1.91 7.62 10.66
N ASP A 357 -0.59 7.80 10.80
CA ASP A 357 0.16 7.38 11.97
C ASP A 357 -0.31 8.15 13.22
N ASP A 358 -0.04 7.62 14.41
CA ASP A 358 -0.41 8.29 15.66
C ASP A 358 0.47 9.51 15.97
N ASP A 359 0.19 10.19 17.09
CA ASP A 359 0.93 11.39 17.50
C ASP A 359 2.39 11.10 17.90
N ASN A 360 2.68 9.84 18.22
CA ASN A 360 4.03 9.38 18.56
C ASN A 360 4.80 8.86 17.35
N TRP A 361 4.17 8.83 16.16
CA TRP A 361 4.73 8.26 14.94
C TRP A 361 5.15 6.80 15.16
N THR A 362 4.33 6.04 15.88
CA THR A 362 4.62 4.69 16.35
C THR A 362 5.01 3.76 15.21
N LEU A 363 4.23 3.74 14.11
CA LEU A 363 4.52 2.86 12.98
C LEU A 363 5.74 3.34 12.18
N SER A 364 5.92 4.65 12.02
CA SER A 364 7.09 5.24 11.36
C SER A 364 8.39 4.91 12.10
N ASN A 365 8.37 5.04 13.44
CA ASN A 365 9.51 4.69 14.29
C ASN A 365 9.81 3.19 14.23
N ALA A 366 8.78 2.34 14.30
CA ALA A 366 8.93 0.90 14.17
C ALA A 366 9.62 0.51 12.85
N ALA A 367 9.17 1.10 11.73
CA ALA A 367 9.75 0.85 10.42
C ALA A 367 11.21 1.35 10.31
N SER A 368 11.52 2.56 10.79
CA SER A 368 12.90 3.08 10.74
C SER A 368 13.85 2.25 11.61
N ASN A 369 13.44 1.94 12.85
CA ASN A 369 14.23 1.15 13.79
C ASN A 369 14.47 -0.27 13.26
N ALA A 370 13.44 -0.91 12.70
CA ALA A 370 13.55 -2.25 12.13
C ALA A 370 14.57 -2.28 10.98
N ARG A 371 14.58 -1.27 10.09
CA ARG A 371 15.57 -1.15 9.01
C ARG A 371 16.97 -0.94 9.55
N ASP A 372 17.15 0.02 10.47
CA ASP A 372 18.48 0.34 10.98
C ASP A 372 19.09 -0.86 11.72
N ASN A 373 18.27 -1.62 12.46
CA ASN A 373 18.66 -2.90 13.03
C ASN A 373 18.91 -4.00 11.98
N ALA A 374 18.12 -4.03 10.90
CA ALA A 374 18.30 -4.98 9.80
C ALA A 374 19.72 -4.87 9.20
N MET A 375 20.19 -3.63 9.03
CA MET A 375 21.51 -3.29 8.47
C MET A 375 22.67 -3.46 9.47
N ASN A 376 22.45 -3.14 10.75
CA ASN A 376 23.52 -3.21 11.77
C ASN A 376 23.83 -4.64 12.24
N ASN A 377 22.98 -5.63 11.93
CA ASN A 377 23.21 -7.01 12.32
C ASN A 377 22.93 -8.00 11.16
N PRO A 378 23.77 -8.01 10.11
CA PRO A 378 23.56 -8.81 8.91
C PRO A 378 23.63 -10.33 9.14
N ASN A 379 24.14 -10.78 10.30
CA ASN A 379 24.33 -12.19 10.62
C ASN A 379 23.18 -12.83 11.42
N LEU A 380 22.13 -12.07 11.80
CA LEU A 380 20.91 -12.66 12.35
C LEU A 380 20.00 -13.13 11.19
N THR A 381 20.34 -14.26 10.58
CA THR A 381 19.40 -14.98 9.71
C THR A 381 18.22 -15.47 10.56
N LEU A 382 17.00 -15.40 10.02
CA LEU A 382 15.84 -16.08 10.60
C LEU A 382 16.01 -17.58 10.34
N MET A 383 16.88 -18.21 11.12
CA MET A 383 17.09 -19.64 11.18
C MET A 383 17.69 -20.03 12.54
N ASP A 384 17.15 -19.50 13.63
CA ASP A 384 17.20 -20.23 14.90
C ASP A 384 16.05 -21.24 14.88
N LYS A 385 16.27 -22.32 14.13
CA LYS A 385 15.59 -23.59 14.37
C LYS A 385 16.07 -24.09 15.73
N ALA A 386 15.12 -24.28 16.63
CA ALA A 386 15.13 -25.28 17.70
C ALA A 386 16.49 -25.95 17.97
N SER A 387 17.25 -25.40 18.91
CA SER A 387 18.22 -26.17 19.69
C SER A 387 18.35 -25.53 21.07
N GLY A 388 17.36 -25.85 21.90
CA GLY A 388 17.40 -25.67 23.34
C GLY A 388 16.72 -26.87 23.95
N GLU A 389 17.36 -28.04 23.84
CA GLU A 389 17.10 -29.17 24.72
C GLU A 389 17.37 -28.71 26.16
N GLY A 390 16.33 -28.76 26.98
CA GLY A 390 16.38 -28.64 28.42
C GLY A 390 15.30 -29.55 28.98
N ASP A 391 15.76 -30.63 29.59
CA ASP A 391 14.99 -31.75 30.13
C ASP A 391 13.75 -31.36 30.96
N ASP A 392 12.63 -32.05 30.73
CA ASP A 392 11.80 -32.53 31.85
C ASP A 392 11.04 -33.81 31.43
N PRO A 393 11.12 -34.92 32.20
CA PRO A 393 10.51 -36.18 31.82
C PRO A 393 9.13 -36.31 32.48
N ASN A 394 8.07 -36.39 31.68
CA ASN A 394 7.01 -37.33 32.04
C ASN A 394 6.15 -37.77 30.86
N THR A 395 6.26 -39.05 30.57
CA THR A 395 5.40 -39.86 29.73
C THR A 395 3.96 -39.91 30.25
N SER A 396 2.96 -39.84 29.36
CA SER A 396 2.06 -40.98 29.14
C SER A 396 1.16 -40.77 27.92
N SER A 397 1.19 -41.80 27.09
CA SER A 397 0.40 -42.05 25.90
C SER A 397 -1.06 -42.37 26.22
N SER A 398 -1.98 -41.99 25.33
CA SER A 398 -2.97 -42.96 24.80
C SER A 398 -3.67 -42.42 23.56
N SER A 399 -3.48 -43.15 22.46
CA SER A 399 -4.26 -43.17 21.24
C SER A 399 -5.71 -43.59 21.48
N SER A 400 -6.67 -43.02 20.74
CA SER A 400 -7.77 -43.80 20.17
C SER A 400 -8.41 -43.08 18.98
N SER A 401 -8.58 -43.86 17.91
CA SER A 401 -9.42 -43.62 16.75
C SER A 401 -10.91 -43.61 17.13
N THR A 402 -11.78 -43.10 16.26
CA THR A 402 -12.73 -43.86 15.41
C THR A 402 -13.95 -43.01 14.99
N THR A 403 -14.33 -43.15 13.71
CA THR A 403 -15.68 -43.04 13.08
C THR A 403 -16.44 -41.70 12.97
N SER A 404 -16.46 -41.21 11.72
CA SER A 404 -17.64 -41.00 10.87
C SER A 404 -19.05 -40.95 11.50
N SER A 405 -19.77 -39.85 11.24
CA SER A 405 -21.18 -39.93 10.83
C SER A 405 -21.56 -38.76 9.94
N THR A 406 -22.04 -39.12 8.76
CA THR A 406 -22.69 -38.28 7.75
C THR A 406 -24.12 -38.02 8.21
N SER A 407 -24.63 -36.80 8.10
CA SER A 407 -26.07 -36.54 8.14
C SER A 407 -26.42 -35.41 7.18
N SER A 408 -27.06 -35.84 6.09
CA SER A 408 -27.80 -35.06 5.11
C SER A 408 -28.95 -34.29 5.76
N THR A 409 -29.09 -33.00 5.45
CA THR A 409 -30.34 -32.28 5.72
C THR A 409 -30.89 -31.67 4.44
N THR A 410 -32.17 -31.94 4.25
CA THR A 410 -33.01 -31.72 3.09
C THR A 410 -33.35 -30.25 2.86
N THR A 411 -33.32 -29.87 1.59
CA THR A 411 -33.81 -28.61 1.00
C THR A 411 -35.27 -28.34 1.37
N THR A 412 -35.61 -27.12 1.78
CA THR A 412 -36.97 -26.59 1.65
C THR A 412 -36.89 -25.17 1.11
N SER A 413 -37.30 -25.03 -0.14
CA SER A 413 -37.52 -23.75 -0.82
C SER A 413 -38.81 -23.11 -0.30
N THR A 414 -38.79 -21.83 0.00
CA THR A 414 -40.02 -21.02 0.05
C THR A 414 -39.77 -19.67 -0.60
N THR A 415 -40.41 -19.51 -1.74
CA THR A 415 -40.52 -18.29 -2.54
C THR A 415 -41.46 -17.31 -1.83
N THR A 416 -41.09 -16.04 -1.66
CA THR A 416 -42.07 -14.95 -1.51
C THR A 416 -41.55 -13.68 -2.16
N THR A 417 -42.46 -13.03 -2.86
CA THR A 417 -42.29 -12.02 -3.89
C THR A 417 -42.64 -10.63 -3.33
N THR A 418 -41.74 -9.66 -3.54
CA THR A 418 -41.95 -8.22 -3.84
C THR A 418 -42.73 -7.32 -2.86
N THR A 419 -42.15 -6.16 -2.50
CA THR A 419 -42.69 -4.82 -2.83
C THR A 419 -41.63 -3.73 -2.57
N THR A 420 -41.34 -2.96 -3.62
CA THR A 420 -40.49 -1.77 -3.65
C THR A 420 -41.26 -0.56 -3.13
N THR A 421 -40.64 0.28 -2.29
CA THR A 421 -41.11 1.66 -2.07
C THR A 421 -39.91 2.60 -2.02
N THR A 422 -39.77 3.39 -3.06
CA THR A 422 -38.77 4.45 -3.24
C THR A 422 -39.19 5.66 -2.43
N THR A 423 -38.32 6.16 -1.53
CA THR A 423 -38.43 7.52 -1.00
C THR A 423 -37.07 8.19 -1.13
N THR A 424 -37.02 9.20 -1.99
CA THR A 424 -35.86 10.01 -2.31
C THR A 424 -35.70 11.10 -1.25
N THR A 425 -34.55 11.14 -0.59
CA THR A 425 -34.12 12.32 0.19
C THR A 425 -32.65 12.57 -0.11
N THR A 426 -32.40 13.68 -0.79
CA THR A 426 -31.07 14.21 -1.12
C THR A 426 -30.45 14.88 0.10
N SER A 427 -29.30 14.39 0.55
CA SER A 427 -28.39 15.12 1.43
C SER A 427 -26.98 14.99 0.85
N ASP A 428 -26.42 16.12 0.43
CA ASP A 428 -25.03 16.27 0.04
C ASP A 428 -24.13 16.05 1.26
N THR A 429 -23.52 14.87 1.30
CA THR A 429 -22.29 14.62 2.05
C THR A 429 -21.27 14.11 1.06
N THR A 430 -20.23 14.90 0.81
CA THR A 430 -18.99 14.45 0.18
C THR A 430 -18.30 13.47 1.12
N THR A 431 -18.78 12.24 1.13
CA THR A 431 -18.05 11.08 1.60
C THR A 431 -17.06 10.75 0.51
N THR A 432 -15.77 11.00 0.75
CA THR A 432 -14.70 10.39 -0.05
C THR A 432 -14.84 8.88 0.11
N ALA A 433 -15.50 8.24 -0.86
CA ALA A 433 -15.52 6.79 -0.94
C ALA A 433 -14.07 6.33 -1.13
N SER A 434 -13.47 5.80 -0.06
CA SER A 434 -12.14 5.18 -0.10
C SER A 434 -12.19 4.04 -1.11
N VAL A 435 -11.37 4.12 -2.15
CA VAL A 435 -11.29 3.09 -3.19
C VAL A 435 -10.36 2.01 -2.65
N ASN A 436 -10.82 0.76 -2.62
CA ASN A 436 -9.93 -0.34 -2.25
C ASN A 436 -8.82 -0.46 -3.30
N ILE A 437 -7.58 -0.31 -2.85
CA ILE A 437 -6.37 -0.22 -3.66
C ILE A 437 -5.99 -1.59 -4.26
N CYS A 438 -6.53 -2.70 -3.75
CA CYS A 438 -6.31 -4.04 -4.27
C CYS A 438 -7.56 -4.72 -4.90
N ASN A 439 -8.73 -4.07 -4.85
CA ASN A 439 -9.92 -4.55 -5.56
C ASN A 439 -10.05 -3.88 -6.94
N ILE A 440 -9.60 -4.58 -7.96
CA ILE A 440 -9.97 -4.30 -9.35
C ILE A 440 -11.03 -5.31 -9.84
N LEU A 441 -11.56 -6.14 -8.92
CA LEU A 441 -12.60 -7.14 -9.17
C LEU A 441 -14.01 -6.53 -9.29
#